data_AF-A0A6A5A8K3-F1
#
_entry.id   AF-A0A6A5A8K3-F1
#
_cell.length_a   1.000
_cell.length_b   1.000
_cell.length_c   1.000
_cell.angle_alpha   90.00
_cell.angle_beta   90.00
_cell.angle_gamma   90.00
#
_symmetry.space_group_name_H-M   'P 1'
#
loop_
_entity.id
_entity.type
_entity.pdbx_description
1 polymer ?
#
loop_
_entity_poly.entity_id
_entity_poly.type
_entity_poly.pdbx_seq_one_letter_code
_entity_poly.pdbx_strand_id
1 'polypeptide(L)'
;MLALCSVGLFYQVQYIHITAAPQHLRADHASSYSTILPTRRPTEAALPHRNPAPVPSALSTTQRHVDAEVDTIALPWPPGNPYASYQCKGWRQTGGCDPDGVREPLNDKGCSAAISGGLSGYCEFHDPVKNDTIHFMKMSCESLRAHVAFSCNMTFDTVMFHRHAAVYRHPWNVRSS
;
A
#
# COMPACT_ATOMS: atom_id res chain seq x y z
N MET A 1 -26.16 -56.19 33.72
CA MET A 1 -26.11 -55.21 32.63
C MET A 1 -25.41 -53.97 33.13
N LEU A 2 -24.23 -53.74 32.55
CA LEU A 2 -23.40 -52.54 32.47
C LEU A 2 -23.77 -51.30 33.31
N ALA A 3 -22.88 -51.03 34.25
CA ALA A 3 -22.67 -49.76 34.92
C ALA A 3 -22.15 -48.71 33.91
N LEU A 4 -22.98 -47.73 33.54
CA LEU A 4 -22.56 -46.50 32.86
C LEU A 4 -23.54 -45.36 33.23
N CYS A 5 -23.32 -44.70 34.36
CA CYS A 5 -23.99 -43.42 34.66
C CYS A 5 -23.12 -42.43 35.47
N SER A 6 -21.79 -42.60 35.49
CA SER A 6 -20.91 -41.77 36.32
C SER A 6 -19.76 -41.09 35.58
N VAL A 7 -19.80 -41.02 34.25
CA VAL A 7 -18.78 -40.32 33.44
C VAL A 7 -19.43 -39.27 32.56
N GLY A 8 -19.90 -38.21 33.18
CA GLY A 8 -20.49 -37.06 32.48
C GLY A 8 -20.48 -35.84 33.37
N LEU A 9 -19.51 -34.96 33.14
CA LEU A 9 -19.44 -33.58 33.64
C LEU A 9 -18.81 -33.36 35.03
N PHE A 10 -17.69 -34.03 35.31
CA PHE A 10 -16.65 -33.53 36.23
C PHE A 10 -15.73 -32.47 35.59
N TYR A 11 -16.23 -31.70 34.61
CA TYR A 11 -15.49 -30.62 33.94
C TYR A 11 -16.17 -29.27 34.19
N GLN A 12 -16.25 -28.86 35.45
CA GLN A 12 -16.46 -27.46 35.84
C GLN A 12 -15.54 -27.19 37.03
N VAL A 13 -14.23 -27.21 36.78
CA VAL A 13 -13.21 -26.89 37.78
C VAL A 13 -12.39 -25.72 37.25
N GLN A 14 -12.57 -24.60 37.94
CA GLN A 14 -11.76 -23.38 38.02
C GLN A 14 -11.98 -22.28 36.98
N TYR A 15 -12.92 -21.41 37.33
CA TYR A 15 -12.65 -20.01 37.62
C TYR A 15 -11.25 -19.51 37.23
N ILE A 16 -11.23 -18.76 36.12
CA ILE A 16 -10.42 -17.60 35.79
C ILE A 16 -9.48 -17.15 36.93
N HIS A 17 -8.24 -17.63 36.94
CA HIS A 17 -7.16 -16.90 37.59
C HIS A 17 -6.75 -15.76 36.65
N ILE A 18 -7.21 -14.55 36.95
CA ILE A 18 -6.57 -13.32 36.43
C ILE A 18 -5.22 -13.26 37.12
N THR A 19 -4.17 -13.72 36.44
CA THR A 19 -2.80 -13.47 36.89
C THR A 19 -2.54 -11.98 36.71
N ALA A 20 -2.59 -11.23 37.81
CA ALA A 20 -2.05 -9.89 37.86
C ALA A 20 -0.57 -9.97 37.48
N ALA A 21 -0.20 -9.36 36.36
CA ALA A 21 1.19 -9.24 35.96
C ALA A 21 1.99 -8.50 37.05
N PRO A 22 3.19 -8.97 37.42
CA PRO A 22 4.00 -8.36 38.47
C PRO A 22 4.40 -6.92 38.11
N GLN A 23 4.14 -5.98 39.02
CA GLN A 23 4.31 -4.52 38.84
C GLN A 23 5.78 -4.04 38.79
N HIS A 24 6.77 -4.93 38.63
CA HIS A 24 8.19 -4.61 38.81
C HIS A 24 9.01 -4.45 37.51
N LEU A 25 8.38 -4.44 36.34
CA LEU A 25 9.02 -4.07 35.08
C LEU A 25 8.41 -2.79 34.50
N ARG A 26 8.37 -1.73 35.31
CA ARG A 26 8.42 -0.36 34.78
C ARG A 26 9.89 -0.01 34.63
N ALA A 27 10.47 -0.37 33.48
CA ALA A 27 11.65 0.31 33.00
C ALA A 27 11.19 1.65 32.42
N ASP A 28 11.83 2.72 32.88
CA ASP A 28 11.54 4.10 32.54
C ASP A 28 11.58 4.34 31.03
N HIS A 29 10.42 4.35 30.39
CA HIS A 29 10.25 5.15 29.17
C HIS A 29 10.18 6.61 29.61
N ALA A 30 11.36 7.20 29.83
CA ALA A 30 11.53 8.63 29.69
C ALA A 30 11.20 8.97 28.23
N SER A 31 9.94 9.31 28.01
CA SER A 31 9.47 9.87 26.75
C SER A 31 10.18 11.20 26.56
N SER A 32 11.28 11.19 25.82
CA SER A 32 11.91 12.39 25.28
C SER A 32 11.02 12.94 24.17
N TYR A 33 9.84 13.42 24.54
CA TYR A 33 9.19 14.46 23.74
C TYR A 33 10.08 15.69 23.87
N SER A 34 10.98 15.87 22.90
CA SER A 34 11.54 17.19 22.64
C SER A 34 10.36 18.14 22.43
N THR A 35 10.17 19.06 23.36
CA THR A 35 9.28 20.21 23.22
C THR A 35 9.73 20.99 21.98
N ILE A 36 9.12 20.73 20.83
CA ILE A 36 9.27 21.58 19.66
C ILE A 36 8.55 22.88 20.01
N LEU A 37 9.31 23.88 20.45
CA LEU A 37 8.84 25.25 20.51
C LEU A 37 8.32 25.63 19.11
N PRO A 38 7.13 26.26 18.98
CA PRO A 38 6.69 26.74 17.69
C PRO A 38 7.63 27.86 17.24
N THR A 39 8.49 27.57 16.27
CA THR A 39 9.31 28.59 15.63
C THR A 39 8.38 29.60 14.98
N ARG A 40 8.47 30.85 15.44
CA ARG A 40 7.73 31.98 14.89
C ARG A 40 7.99 32.04 13.38
N ARG A 41 6.94 31.85 12.59
CA ARG A 41 6.97 31.96 11.13
C ARG A 41 7.54 33.35 10.76
N PRO A 42 8.56 33.47 9.90
CA PRO A 42 8.99 34.78 9.41
C PRO A 42 7.81 35.43 8.70
N THR A 43 7.51 36.68 9.05
CA THR A 43 6.50 37.50 8.36
C THR A 43 6.85 37.60 6.89
N GLU A 44 6.07 36.92 6.06
CA GLU A 44 6.10 37.00 4.61
C GLU A 44 5.64 38.41 4.23
N ALA A 45 6.57 39.21 3.69
CA ALA A 45 6.27 40.52 3.17
C ALA A 45 5.27 40.37 2.01
N ALA A 46 4.13 41.06 2.11
CA ALA A 46 3.08 41.03 1.11
C ALA A 46 3.62 41.45 -0.27
N LEU A 47 3.58 40.53 -1.25
CA LEU A 47 3.74 40.87 -2.66
C LEU A 47 2.49 41.63 -3.17
N PRO A 48 2.65 42.65 -4.03
CA PRO A 48 1.53 43.41 -4.55
C PRO A 48 0.68 42.59 -5.52
N HIS A 49 -0.64 42.67 -5.33
CA HIS A 49 -1.65 42.08 -6.19
C HIS A 49 -1.54 42.65 -7.61
N ARG A 50 -1.16 41.80 -8.58
CA ARG A 50 -1.18 42.18 -10.00
C ARG A 50 -2.55 41.80 -10.58
N ASN A 51 -3.34 42.79 -10.97
CA ASN A 51 -4.63 42.56 -11.61
C ASN A 51 -4.44 41.93 -13.00
N PRO A 52 -5.30 40.97 -13.41
CA PRO A 52 -5.23 40.39 -14.75
C PRO A 52 -5.70 41.39 -15.81
N ALA A 53 -4.99 41.42 -16.94
CA ALA A 53 -5.32 42.24 -18.10
C ALA A 53 -6.63 41.78 -18.77
N PRO A 54 -7.34 42.67 -19.52
CA PRO A 54 -8.60 42.32 -20.16
C PRO A 54 -8.36 41.43 -21.39
N VAL A 55 -9.14 40.37 -21.49
CA VAL A 55 -9.10 39.42 -22.62
C VAL A 55 -10.02 39.95 -23.74
N PRO A 56 -9.54 40.15 -24.98
CA PRO A 56 -10.42 40.55 -26.06
C PRO A 56 -11.33 39.38 -26.48
N SER A 57 -12.63 39.67 -26.56
CA SER A 57 -13.65 38.79 -27.13
C SER A 57 -13.61 38.88 -28.64
N ALA A 58 -13.30 37.77 -29.32
CA ALA A 58 -13.65 37.61 -30.72
C ALA A 58 -14.06 36.15 -30.96
N LEU A 59 -15.36 35.97 -31.12
CA LEU A 59 -16.03 34.76 -31.55
C LEU A 59 -15.68 34.50 -33.02
N SER A 60 -15.20 33.30 -33.37
CA SER A 60 -15.21 32.83 -34.76
C SER A 60 -15.63 31.37 -34.83
N THR A 61 -16.90 31.21 -35.17
CA THR A 61 -17.57 29.97 -35.55
C THR A 61 -16.82 29.29 -36.68
N THR A 62 -16.18 28.15 -36.40
CA THR A 62 -15.92 27.15 -37.44
C THR A 62 -16.00 25.78 -36.80
N GLN A 63 -17.05 25.05 -37.15
CA GLN A 63 -17.28 23.65 -36.86
C GLN A 63 -16.03 22.84 -37.23
N ARG A 64 -15.21 22.48 -36.24
CA ARG A 64 -14.11 21.54 -36.44
C ARG A 64 -14.58 20.15 -36.06
N HIS A 65 -14.37 19.22 -36.99
CA HIS A 65 -14.41 17.79 -36.77
C HIS A 65 -13.71 17.47 -35.44
N VAL A 66 -14.38 16.68 -34.61
CA VAL A 66 -13.87 16.18 -33.33
C VAL A 66 -12.86 15.08 -33.65
N ASP A 67 -11.68 15.47 -34.11
CA ASP A 67 -10.52 14.61 -34.03
C ASP A 67 -9.88 14.86 -32.67
N ALA A 68 -9.71 13.75 -31.95
CA ALA A 68 -9.29 13.68 -30.56
C ALA A 68 -7.87 14.20 -30.36
N GLU A 69 -7.72 15.51 -30.26
CA GLU A 69 -6.54 16.15 -29.69
C GLU A 69 -6.88 16.56 -28.24
N VAL A 70 -7.09 15.58 -27.38
CA VAL A 70 -7.10 15.84 -25.93
C VAL A 70 -5.66 16.06 -25.52
N ASP A 71 -5.29 17.33 -25.52
CA ASP A 71 -4.42 17.99 -24.55
C ASP A 71 -3.29 17.10 -24.02
N THR A 72 -2.26 16.95 -24.85
CA THR A 72 -0.96 16.40 -24.47
C THR A 72 -0.25 17.40 -23.55
N ILE A 73 -0.76 17.57 -22.33
CA ILE A 73 0.14 17.82 -21.20
C ILE A 73 0.95 16.53 -21.09
N ALA A 74 2.15 16.55 -21.67
CA ALA A 74 3.04 15.41 -21.82
C ALA A 74 3.26 14.66 -20.48
N LEU A 75 2.44 13.65 -20.23
CA LEU A 75 2.75 12.61 -19.26
C LEU A 75 3.83 11.73 -19.88
N PRO A 76 4.98 11.47 -19.22
CA PRO A 76 6.13 10.80 -19.83
C PRO A 76 5.93 9.33 -20.21
N TRP A 77 4.71 8.77 -20.12
CA TRP A 77 4.49 7.33 -20.21
C TRP A 77 3.72 6.92 -21.47
N PRO A 78 4.20 5.90 -22.21
CA PRO A 78 3.47 5.32 -23.33
C PRO A 78 2.07 4.86 -22.89
N PRO A 79 1.05 4.95 -23.75
CA PRO A 79 -0.28 4.44 -23.44
C PRO A 79 -0.21 2.92 -23.20
N GLY A 80 -0.42 2.48 -21.95
CA GLY A 80 -0.40 1.06 -21.62
C GLY A 80 0.04 0.76 -20.19
N ASN A 81 -0.01 -0.53 -19.82
CA ASN A 81 0.69 -1.04 -18.64
C ASN A 81 2.14 -1.37 -19.08
N PRO A 82 3.17 -0.65 -18.62
CA PRO A 82 4.56 -0.92 -19.02
C PRO A 82 5.07 -2.28 -18.52
N TYR A 83 4.34 -2.94 -17.63
CA TYR A 83 4.66 -4.24 -17.06
C TYR A 83 3.82 -5.38 -17.66
N ALA A 84 3.11 -5.15 -18.78
CA ALA A 84 2.20 -6.15 -19.34
C ALA A 84 2.88 -7.47 -19.73
N SER A 85 4.16 -7.46 -20.08
CA SER A 85 4.94 -8.64 -20.43
C SER A 85 5.60 -9.35 -19.24
N TYR A 86 5.53 -8.77 -18.04
CA TYR A 86 6.31 -9.24 -16.89
C TYR A 86 5.71 -10.52 -16.34
N GLN A 87 6.57 -11.51 -16.10
CA GLN A 87 6.17 -12.83 -15.64
C GLN A 87 6.46 -13.00 -14.16
N CYS A 88 5.42 -13.22 -13.35
CA CYS A 88 5.61 -13.49 -11.94
C CYS A 88 6.37 -14.80 -11.71
N LYS A 89 7.36 -14.78 -10.81
CA LYS A 89 8.11 -15.95 -10.34
C LYS A 89 7.72 -16.36 -8.92
N GLY A 90 7.15 -15.46 -8.15
CA GLY A 90 6.58 -15.72 -6.82
C GLY A 90 7.14 -14.81 -5.74
N TRP A 91 6.75 -15.12 -4.50
CA TRP A 91 7.28 -14.49 -3.30
C TRP A 91 8.61 -15.10 -2.90
N ARG A 92 9.56 -14.23 -2.58
CA ARG A 92 10.89 -14.57 -2.06
C ARG A 92 10.98 -14.08 -0.63
N GLN A 93 10.89 -15.02 0.33
CA GLN A 93 10.99 -14.70 1.75
C GLN A 93 12.42 -14.32 2.15
N THR A 94 12.58 -13.26 2.93
CA THR A 94 13.86 -12.91 3.54
C THR A 94 13.75 -12.86 5.05
N GLY A 95 14.86 -13.10 5.73
CA GLY A 95 14.99 -13.00 7.18
C GLY A 95 15.45 -11.61 7.62
N GLY A 96 15.40 -11.37 8.93
CA GLY A 96 15.92 -10.14 9.53
C GLY A 96 15.04 -8.90 9.33
N CYS A 97 13.76 -9.07 8.96
CA CYS A 97 12.86 -7.97 8.65
C CYS A 97 13.34 -7.03 7.53
N ASP A 98 14.26 -7.51 6.69
CA ASP A 98 14.86 -6.76 5.60
C ASP A 98 14.53 -7.44 4.26
N PRO A 99 13.87 -6.78 3.31
CA PRO A 99 13.61 -7.36 1.98
C PRO A 99 14.87 -7.73 1.20
N ASP A 100 16.03 -7.13 1.51
CA ASP A 100 17.33 -7.49 0.91
C ASP A 100 18.16 -8.41 1.84
N GLY A 101 17.56 -8.88 2.94
CA GLY A 101 18.14 -9.78 3.92
C GLY A 101 18.38 -11.21 3.41
N VAL A 102 18.82 -12.09 4.32
CA VAL A 102 19.15 -13.49 4.01
C VAL A 102 17.92 -14.21 3.46
N ARG A 103 18.07 -14.95 2.36
CA ARG A 103 16.98 -15.71 1.76
C ARG A 103 16.53 -16.87 2.65
N GLU A 104 15.22 -17.10 2.70
CA GLU A 104 14.59 -18.23 3.38
C GLU A 104 13.74 -19.06 2.39
N PRO A 105 14.37 -19.84 1.49
CA PRO A 105 13.65 -20.43 0.34
C PRO A 105 12.53 -21.40 0.73
N LEU A 106 12.60 -22.00 1.91
CA LEU A 106 11.56 -22.90 2.43
C LEU A 106 10.22 -22.19 2.68
N ASN A 107 10.24 -20.86 2.79
CA ASN A 107 9.08 -20.01 3.05
C ASN A 107 8.59 -19.24 1.81
N ASP A 108 9.23 -19.45 0.65
CA ASP A 108 8.79 -18.87 -0.62
C ASP A 108 7.36 -19.32 -0.96
N LYS A 109 6.66 -18.50 -1.73
CA LYS A 109 5.27 -18.78 -2.11
C LYS A 109 5.05 -18.53 -3.59
N GLY A 110 4.09 -19.26 -4.16
CA GLY A 110 3.65 -19.04 -5.55
C GLY A 110 2.95 -17.69 -5.72
N CYS A 111 2.81 -17.23 -6.96
CA CYS A 111 2.27 -15.92 -7.29
C CYS A 111 0.84 -15.64 -6.78
N SER A 112 0.01 -16.67 -6.72
CA SER A 112 -1.38 -16.58 -6.25
C SER A 112 -1.54 -16.87 -4.76
N ALA A 113 -0.48 -17.30 -4.08
CA ALA A 113 -0.55 -17.66 -2.66
C ALA A 113 -0.70 -16.40 -1.80
N ALA A 114 -1.46 -16.53 -0.72
CA ALA A 114 -1.60 -15.48 0.28
C ALA A 114 -0.29 -15.32 1.09
N ILE A 115 0.19 -14.10 1.15
CA ILE A 115 1.35 -13.64 1.91
C ILE A 115 0.81 -12.74 3.02
N SER A 116 0.96 -13.16 4.27
CA SER A 116 0.53 -12.38 5.42
C SER A 116 1.45 -11.19 5.66
N GLY A 117 0.91 -10.11 6.22
CA GLY A 117 1.73 -9.04 6.80
C GLY A 117 2.56 -9.54 7.97
N GLY A 118 3.56 -8.76 8.39
CA GLY A 118 4.54 -9.21 9.37
C GLY A 118 5.75 -9.96 8.79
N LEU A 119 5.78 -10.18 7.47
CA LEU A 119 6.86 -10.89 6.77
C LEU A 119 7.77 -9.91 6.01
N SER A 120 9.06 -10.27 5.87
CA SER A 120 9.99 -9.61 4.96
C SER A 120 10.25 -10.40 3.68
N GLY A 121 10.41 -9.68 2.57
CA GLY A 121 10.69 -10.29 1.28
C GLY A 121 10.26 -9.41 0.11
N TYR A 122 10.11 -10.02 -1.06
CA TYR A 122 9.68 -9.35 -2.27
C TYR A 122 8.99 -10.30 -3.26
N CYS A 123 8.21 -9.71 -4.16
CA CYS A 123 7.70 -10.42 -5.32
C CYS A 123 8.69 -10.32 -6.49
N GLU A 124 9.16 -11.48 -6.94
CA GLU A 124 10.10 -11.60 -8.05
C GLU A 124 9.34 -11.74 -9.36
N PHE A 125 9.74 -10.95 -10.36
CA PHE A 125 9.23 -10.97 -11.71
C PHE A 125 10.38 -11.06 -12.71
N HIS A 126 10.11 -11.67 -13.86
CA HIS A 126 11.02 -11.69 -15.00
C HIS A 126 10.48 -10.80 -16.12
N ASP A 127 11.33 -9.89 -16.61
CA ASP A 127 11.08 -9.13 -17.82
C ASP A 127 11.64 -9.90 -19.03
N PRO A 128 10.79 -10.51 -19.88
CA PRO A 128 11.25 -11.29 -21.02
C PRO A 128 11.86 -10.41 -22.13
N VAL A 129 11.60 -9.09 -22.12
CA VAL A 129 12.14 -8.16 -23.13
C VAL A 129 13.58 -7.80 -22.78
N LYS A 130 13.86 -7.53 -21.51
CA LYS A 130 15.21 -7.20 -21.03
C LYS A 130 16.01 -8.42 -20.59
N ASN A 131 15.36 -9.57 -20.49
CA ASN A 131 15.90 -10.79 -19.88
C ASN A 131 16.47 -10.52 -18.47
N ASP A 132 15.71 -9.79 -17.66
CA ASP A 132 16.14 -9.35 -16.33
C ASP A 132 15.13 -9.77 -15.25
N THR A 133 15.58 -9.75 -13.99
CA THR A 133 14.76 -10.06 -12.82
C THR A 133 14.52 -8.78 -12.02
N ILE A 134 13.26 -8.52 -11.69
CA ILE A 134 12.81 -7.29 -11.06
C ILE A 134 12.06 -7.63 -9.79
N HIS A 135 12.33 -6.90 -8.72
CA HIS A 135 11.74 -7.11 -7.41
C HIS A 135 10.71 -6.02 -7.14
N PHE A 136 9.44 -6.41 -7.05
CA PHE A 136 8.34 -5.55 -6.64
C PHE A 136 7.89 -5.88 -5.23
N MET A 137 7.08 -5.00 -4.64
CA MET A 137 6.49 -5.21 -3.32
C MET A 137 7.55 -5.64 -2.28
N LYS A 138 8.72 -4.97 -2.29
CA LYS A 138 9.73 -5.15 -1.26
C LYS A 138 9.13 -4.74 0.09
N MET A 139 9.16 -5.64 1.05
CA MET A 139 8.53 -5.45 2.34
C MET A 139 9.46 -5.84 3.48
N SER A 140 9.41 -5.02 4.53
CA SER A 140 9.87 -5.36 5.87
C SER A 140 8.71 -5.89 6.72
N CYS A 141 9.00 -6.45 7.89
CA CYS A 141 7.99 -6.94 8.83
C CYS A 141 6.89 -5.90 9.16
N GLU A 142 7.22 -4.61 9.15
CA GLU A 142 6.30 -3.52 9.52
C GLU A 142 5.59 -2.89 8.32
N SER A 143 5.97 -3.26 7.08
CA SER A 143 5.41 -2.68 5.86
C SER A 143 3.90 -2.94 5.73
N LEU A 144 3.43 -4.08 6.25
CA LEU A 144 2.02 -4.45 6.23
C LEU A 144 1.61 -5.04 7.57
N ARG A 145 0.43 -4.63 8.07
CA ARG A 145 -0.14 -5.13 9.32
C ARG A 145 -0.38 -6.64 9.24
N ALA A 146 -0.12 -7.35 10.33
CA ALA A 146 -0.14 -8.82 10.40
C ALA A 146 -1.45 -9.48 9.94
N HIS A 147 -2.60 -8.80 10.07
CA HIS A 147 -3.91 -9.33 9.68
C HIS A 147 -4.26 -9.09 8.21
N VAL A 148 -3.42 -8.38 7.45
CA VAL A 148 -3.65 -8.15 6.01
C VAL A 148 -2.87 -9.20 5.23
N ALA A 149 -3.49 -9.75 4.20
CA ALA A 149 -2.84 -10.66 3.27
C ALA A 149 -2.87 -10.10 1.85
N PHE A 150 -1.83 -10.40 1.08
CA PHE A 150 -1.73 -10.05 -0.33
C PHE A 150 -1.13 -11.19 -1.14
N SER A 151 -1.06 -11.05 -2.47
CA SER A 151 -0.42 -12.01 -3.36
C SER A 151 0.35 -11.24 -4.44
N CYS A 152 1.38 -11.88 -5.01
CA CYS A 152 2.20 -11.22 -6.03
C CYS A 152 1.44 -10.89 -7.31
N ASN A 153 0.33 -11.57 -7.61
CA ASN A 153 -0.52 -11.21 -8.77
C ASN A 153 -1.10 -9.80 -8.68
N MET A 154 -1.27 -9.24 -7.48
CA MET A 154 -1.77 -7.88 -7.29
C MET A 154 -0.70 -6.80 -7.48
N THR A 155 0.52 -7.18 -7.86
CA THR A 155 1.66 -6.26 -8.03
C THR A 155 1.31 -5.09 -8.92
N PHE A 156 0.74 -5.34 -10.11
CA PHE A 156 0.50 -4.28 -11.08
C PHE A 156 -0.65 -3.36 -10.70
N ASP A 157 -1.69 -3.86 -10.06
CA ASP A 157 -2.75 -3.00 -9.49
C ASP A 157 -2.18 -2.03 -8.45
N THR A 158 -1.20 -2.50 -7.67
CA THR A 158 -0.57 -1.72 -6.61
C THR A 158 0.39 -0.67 -7.17
N VAL A 159 1.33 -1.06 -8.04
CA VAL A 159 2.32 -0.11 -8.59
C VAL A 159 1.72 0.88 -9.59
N MET A 160 0.62 0.50 -10.25
CA MET A 160 -0.11 1.36 -11.19
C MET A 160 -1.27 2.12 -10.52
N PHE A 161 -1.36 2.15 -9.19
CA PHE A 161 -2.46 2.80 -8.48
C PHE A 161 -2.68 4.26 -8.92
N HIS A 162 -1.61 5.00 -9.20
CA HIS A 162 -1.69 6.38 -9.70
C HIS A 162 -2.57 6.50 -10.97
N ARG A 163 -2.48 5.52 -11.88
CA ARG A 163 -3.27 5.47 -13.11
C ARG A 163 -4.73 5.14 -12.83
N HIS A 164 -4.98 4.20 -11.90
CA HIS A 164 -6.34 3.85 -11.47
C HIS A 164 -7.02 5.01 -10.75
N ALA A 165 -6.28 5.78 -9.94
CA ALA A 165 -6.78 6.93 -9.21
C ALA A 165 -7.14 8.10 -10.13
N ALA A 166 -6.43 8.29 -11.25
CA ALA A 166 -6.69 9.40 -12.18
C ALA A 166 -8.08 9.35 -12.85
N VAL A 167 -8.67 8.15 -13.00
CA VAL A 167 -9.98 7.95 -13.64
C VAL A 167 -11.10 7.77 -12.61
N TYR A 168 -10.76 7.69 -11.31
CA TYR A 168 -11.74 7.48 -10.25
C TYR A 168 -12.71 8.68 -10.15
N ARG A 169 -13.99 8.41 -10.37
CA ARG A 169 -15.08 9.36 -10.14
C ARG A 169 -15.86 8.91 -8.93
N HIS A 170 -16.15 9.83 -8.02
CA HIS A 170 -16.96 9.49 -6.87
C HIS A 170 -18.43 9.31 -7.28
N PRO A 171 -19.20 8.47 -6.59
CA PRO A 171 -20.58 8.20 -6.97
C PRO A 171 -21.47 9.47 -6.99
N TRP A 172 -21.12 10.51 -6.23
CA TRP A 172 -21.90 11.75 -6.17
C TRP A 172 -21.57 12.79 -7.26
N ASN A 173 -20.61 12.56 -8.16
CA ASN A 173 -20.32 13.47 -9.28
C ASN A 173 -20.49 12.85 -10.68
N VAL A 174 -21.18 11.73 -10.77
CA VAL A 174 -21.86 11.30 -12.01
C VAL A 174 -23.25 11.92 -12.05
N ARG A 175 -23.35 13.13 -12.63
CA ARG A 175 -24.65 13.68 -13.02
C ARG A 175 -25.20 12.80 -14.14
N SER A 176 -26.33 12.15 -13.88
CA SER A 176 -27.14 11.48 -14.91
C SER A 176 -27.58 12.52 -15.94
N SER A 177 -26.98 12.45 -17.13
CA SER A 177 -27.41 13.14 -18.34
C SER A 177 -28.62 12.44 -18.95
#